data_AF-A0A7J9QTS0-F1
#
_entry.id   AF-A0A7J9QTS0-F1
#
_cell.length_a   1.000
_cell.length_b   1.000
_cell.length_c   1.000
_cell.angle_alpha   90.00
_cell.angle_beta   90.00
_cell.angle_gamma   90.00
#
_symmetry.space_group_name_H-M   'P 1'
#
loop_
_entity.id
_entity.type
_entity.pdbx_description
1 polymer ?
#
loop_
_entity_poly.entity_id
_entity_poly.type
_entity_poly.pdbx_seq_one_letter_code
_entity_poly.pdbx_strand_id
1 'polypeptide(L)'
;SKVEYAEAVNDGIIEEMAEFQDGSAFVWRVKELLSTMNVDSTTASNISSNIEAIEQAYAVRASPSEVSALVDNVIADFEIVSGVESTESSHMEEAFQSPKKQLNSGISPDAIECKPEMILVLNNNDSRPACVTETGADKLESLGWGMRA
;
A
#
# COMPACT_ATOMS: atom_id res chain seq x y z
N SER A 1 -2.33 -3.59 -1.24
CA SER A 1 -1.25 -4.48 -1.75
C SER A 1 -0.39 -5.05 -0.63
N LYS A 2 0.27 -6.20 -0.82
CA LYS A 2 1.29 -6.71 0.14
C LYS A 2 2.51 -5.78 0.27
N VAL A 3 2.81 -5.01 -0.78
CA VAL A 3 3.87 -3.99 -0.78
C VAL A 3 3.47 -2.78 0.06
N GLU A 4 2.28 -2.19 -0.16
CA GLU A 4 1.74 -1.09 0.66
C GLU A 4 1.72 -1.45 2.16
N TYR A 5 1.33 -2.68 2.51
CA TYR A 5 1.36 -3.12 3.90
C TYR A 5 2.78 -3.14 4.48
N ALA A 6 3.76 -3.64 3.70
CA ALA A 6 5.17 -3.63 4.09
C ALA A 6 5.74 -2.21 4.19
N GLU A 7 5.22 -1.28 3.39
CA GLU A 7 5.56 0.13 3.52
C GLU A 7 4.95 0.75 4.78
N ALA A 8 3.72 0.36 5.12
CA ALA A 8 2.96 0.93 6.20
C ALA A 8 3.36 0.47 7.60
N VAL A 9 3.70 -0.81 7.75
CA VAL A 9 3.91 -1.45 9.05
C VAL A 9 5.39 -1.76 9.28
N ASN A 10 5.91 -1.21 10.37
CA ASN A 10 7.27 -1.47 10.84
C ASN A 10 7.22 -1.83 12.34
N ASP A 11 7.73 -3.01 12.70
CA ASP A 11 7.73 -3.52 14.09
C ASP A 11 6.36 -3.42 14.80
N GLY A 12 5.26 -3.70 14.08
CA GLY A 12 3.89 -3.63 14.60
C GLY A 12 3.34 -2.21 14.80
N ILE A 13 4.06 -1.19 14.34
CA ILE A 13 3.64 0.21 14.34
C ILE A 13 3.22 0.59 12.92
N ILE A 14 2.08 1.30 12.82
CA ILE A 14 1.64 1.90 11.55
C ILE A 14 2.39 3.22 11.38
N GLU A 15 3.40 3.22 10.52
CA GLU A 15 4.22 4.40 10.22
C GLU A 15 3.65 5.22 9.06
N GLU A 16 2.95 4.60 8.12
CA GLU A 16 2.26 5.25 6.97
C GLU A 16 0.78 4.85 6.96
N MET A 17 -0.07 5.70 7.54
CA MET A 17 -1.51 5.42 7.68
C MET A 17 -2.23 5.32 6.34
N ALA A 18 -1.81 6.11 5.33
CA ALA A 18 -2.43 6.09 4.01
C ALA A 18 -2.24 4.72 3.34
N GLU A 19 -1.01 4.21 3.34
CA GLU A 19 -0.68 2.89 2.78
C GLU A 19 -1.36 1.75 3.56
N PHE A 20 -1.46 1.86 4.89
CA PHE A 20 -2.20 0.89 5.69
C PHE A 20 -3.69 0.85 5.32
N GLN A 21 -4.29 2.03 5.12
CA GLN A 21 -5.69 2.15 4.75
C GLN A 21 -5.94 1.59 3.35
N ASP A 22 -5.09 1.87 2.38
CA ASP A 22 -5.22 1.36 1.01
C ASP A 22 -5.12 -0.18 0.99
N GLY A 23 -4.12 -0.74 1.68
CA GLY A 23 -3.97 -2.18 1.85
C GLY A 23 -5.20 -2.84 2.49
N SER A 24 -5.76 -2.22 3.55
CA SER A 24 -6.95 -2.75 4.23
C SER A 24 -8.22 -2.64 3.38
N ALA A 25 -8.37 -1.55 2.61
CA ALA A 25 -9.49 -1.35 1.71
C ALA A 25 -9.48 -2.38 0.57
N PHE A 26 -8.29 -2.73 0.07
CA PHE A 26 -8.13 -3.79 -0.91
C PHE A 26 -8.64 -5.14 -0.37
N VAL A 27 -8.24 -5.55 0.83
CA VAL A 27 -8.68 -6.82 1.45
C VAL A 27 -10.21 -6.84 1.59
N TRP A 28 -10.79 -5.76 2.10
CA TRP A 28 -12.24 -5.63 2.21
C TRP A 28 -12.93 -5.73 0.84
N ARG A 29 -12.35 -5.10 -0.19
CA ARG A 29 -12.91 -5.13 -1.54
C ARG A 29 -12.89 -6.53 -2.14
N VAL A 30 -11.82 -7.30 -1.92
CA VAL A 30 -11.73 -8.69 -2.41
C VAL A 30 -12.80 -9.55 -1.75
N LYS A 31 -13.03 -9.40 -0.44
CA LYS A 31 -14.09 -10.12 0.29
C LYS A 31 -15.48 -9.84 -0.29
N GLU A 32 -15.78 -8.57 -0.56
CA GLU A 32 -17.03 -8.16 -1.18
C GLU A 32 -17.18 -8.75 -2.59
N LEU A 33 -16.12 -8.70 -3.41
CA LEU A 33 -16.14 -9.27 -4.75
C LEU A 33 -16.39 -10.78 -4.73
N LEU A 34 -15.73 -11.53 -3.84
CA LEU A 34 -15.90 -12.98 -3.72
C LEU A 34 -17.37 -13.34 -3.44
N SER A 35 -18.07 -12.56 -2.60
CA SER A 35 -19.49 -12.77 -2.29
C SER A 35 -20.42 -12.67 -3.51
N THR A 36 -19.95 -12.01 -4.59
CA THR A 36 -20.71 -11.82 -5.82
C THR A 36 -20.38 -12.84 -6.91
N MET A 37 -19.31 -13.63 -6.75
CA MET A 37 -18.86 -14.57 -7.76
C MET A 37 -19.62 -15.90 -7.66
N ASN A 38 -19.92 -16.50 -8.82
CA ASN A 38 -20.53 -17.83 -8.88
C ASN A 38 -19.44 -18.92 -8.83
N VAL A 39 -18.87 -19.11 -7.64
CA VAL A 39 -17.85 -20.11 -7.34
C VAL A 39 -18.48 -21.22 -6.49
N ASP A 40 -18.02 -22.46 -6.62
CA ASP A 40 -18.52 -23.54 -5.77
C ASP A 40 -18.22 -23.27 -4.29
N SER A 41 -19.04 -23.84 -3.41
CA SER A 41 -18.99 -23.51 -1.98
C SER A 41 -17.71 -23.94 -1.28
N THR A 42 -17.03 -24.98 -1.77
CA THR A 42 -15.77 -25.46 -1.15
C THR A 42 -14.67 -24.46 -1.45
N THR A 43 -14.54 -24.08 -2.71
CA THR A 43 -13.59 -23.09 -3.17
C THR A 43 -13.84 -21.72 -2.55
N ALA A 44 -15.09 -21.26 -2.51
CA ALA A 44 -15.44 -20.01 -1.86
C ALA A 44 -15.08 -20.01 -0.36
N SER A 45 -15.26 -21.14 0.32
CA SER A 45 -14.86 -21.30 1.74
C SER A 45 -13.35 -21.22 1.94
N ASN A 46 -12.56 -21.81 1.05
CA ASN A 46 -11.09 -21.77 1.13
C ASN A 46 -10.58 -20.34 0.96
N ILE A 47 -11.01 -19.65 -0.10
CA ILE A 47 -10.63 -18.26 -0.36
C ILE A 47 -11.08 -17.36 0.79
N SER A 48 -12.32 -17.52 1.28
CA SER A 48 -12.84 -16.73 2.40
C SER A 48 -12.01 -16.94 3.68
N SER A 49 -11.59 -18.18 3.97
CA SER A 49 -10.76 -18.48 5.15
C SER A 49 -9.39 -17.79 5.06
N ASN A 50 -8.77 -17.78 3.88
CA ASN A 50 -7.50 -17.09 3.67
C ASN A 50 -7.65 -15.56 3.75
N ILE A 51 -8.74 -14.98 3.22
CA ILE A 51 -9.04 -13.55 3.37
C ILE A 51 -9.25 -13.18 4.84
N GLU A 52 -10.00 -13.99 5.61
CA GLU A 52 -10.20 -13.77 7.04
C GLU A 52 -8.88 -13.84 7.84
N ALA A 53 -7.95 -14.71 7.43
CA ALA A 53 -6.62 -14.76 8.01
C ALA A 53 -5.84 -13.46 7.73
N ILE A 54 -5.94 -12.89 6.52
CA ILE A 54 -5.35 -11.59 6.19
C ILE A 54 -5.98 -10.49 7.07
N GLU A 55 -7.30 -10.44 7.19
CA GLU A 55 -7.99 -9.46 8.04
C GLU A 55 -7.51 -9.53 9.51
N GLN A 56 -7.34 -10.74 10.04
CA GLN A 56 -6.81 -10.95 11.40
C GLN A 56 -5.35 -10.48 11.50
N ALA A 57 -4.52 -10.79 10.52
CA ALA A 57 -3.13 -10.36 10.46
C ALA A 57 -3.01 -8.82 10.44
N TYR A 58 -3.86 -8.14 9.67
CA TYR A 58 -3.97 -6.68 9.68
C TYR A 58 -4.39 -6.13 11.06
N ALA A 59 -5.37 -6.76 11.70
CA ALA A 59 -5.89 -6.32 13.00
C ALA A 59 -4.83 -6.36 14.11
N VAL A 60 -3.93 -7.35 14.06
CA VAL A 60 -2.82 -7.49 15.02
C VAL A 60 -1.51 -6.87 14.53
N ARG A 61 -1.50 -6.27 13.33
CA ARG A 61 -0.32 -5.68 12.69
C ARG A 61 0.83 -6.69 12.60
N ALA A 62 0.50 -7.90 12.13
CA ALA A 62 1.44 -8.98 11.89
C ALA A 62 2.59 -8.52 10.99
N SER A 63 3.69 -9.29 10.97
CA SER A 63 4.86 -8.92 10.18
C SER A 63 4.51 -8.87 8.68
N PRO A 64 5.17 -7.99 7.90
CA PRO A 64 4.95 -7.94 6.45
C PRO A 64 5.18 -9.28 5.75
N SER A 65 6.10 -10.11 6.25
CA SER A 65 6.35 -11.45 5.73
C SER A 65 5.16 -12.40 5.94
N GLU A 66 4.47 -12.31 7.08
CA GLU A 66 3.30 -13.13 7.38
C GLU A 66 2.12 -12.72 6.49
N VAL A 67 1.86 -11.41 6.37
CA VAL A 67 0.81 -10.89 5.48
C VAL A 67 1.09 -11.24 4.02
N SER A 68 2.34 -11.14 3.57
CA SER A 68 2.72 -11.55 2.20
C SER A 68 2.37 -13.01 1.93
N ALA A 69 2.74 -13.93 2.84
CA ALA A 69 2.46 -15.34 2.66
C ALA A 69 0.95 -15.64 2.59
N LEU A 70 0.14 -14.94 3.39
CA LEU A 70 -1.31 -15.08 3.36
C LEU A 70 -1.91 -14.55 2.03
N VAL A 71 -1.42 -13.41 1.54
CA VAL A 71 -1.82 -12.86 0.24
C VAL A 71 -1.43 -13.81 -0.90
N ASP A 72 -0.25 -14.41 -0.84
CA ASP A 72 0.22 -15.37 -1.85
C ASP A 72 -0.65 -16.64 -1.89
N ASN A 73 -1.13 -17.10 -0.75
CA ASN A 73 -2.11 -18.20 -0.69
C ASN A 73 -3.44 -17.83 -1.38
N VAL A 74 -3.94 -16.61 -1.15
CA VAL A 74 -5.17 -16.13 -1.81
C VAL A 74 -4.97 -16.03 -3.32
N ILE A 75 -3.82 -15.53 -3.77
CA ILE A 75 -3.49 -15.48 -5.21
C ILE A 75 -3.50 -16.89 -5.79
N ALA A 76 -2.79 -17.84 -5.18
CA ALA A 76 -2.75 -19.23 -5.65
C ALA A 76 -4.15 -19.85 -5.73
N ASP A 77 -5.02 -19.61 -4.75
CA ASP A 77 -6.41 -20.06 -4.80
C ASP A 77 -7.15 -19.45 -6.01
N PHE A 78 -7.01 -18.14 -6.25
CA PHE A 78 -7.64 -17.48 -7.40
C PHE A 78 -7.10 -17.98 -8.75
N GLU A 79 -5.80 -18.31 -8.84
CA GLU A 79 -5.20 -18.90 -10.04
C GLU A 79 -5.78 -20.28 -10.34
N ILE A 80 -5.95 -21.12 -9.31
CA ILE A 80 -6.57 -22.44 -9.44
C ILE A 80 -8.00 -22.32 -9.97
N VAL A 81 -8.76 -21.34 -9.45
CA VAL A 81 -10.18 -21.13 -9.83
C VAL A 81 -10.32 -20.55 -11.22
N SER A 82 -9.52 -19.54 -11.54
CA SER A 82 -9.59 -18.84 -12.83
C SER A 82 -8.92 -19.62 -13.95
N GLY A 83 -7.97 -20.52 -13.63
CA GLY A 83 -7.09 -21.15 -14.61
C GLY A 83 -6.12 -20.17 -15.28
N VAL A 84 -5.96 -18.97 -14.70
CA VAL A 84 -5.09 -17.89 -15.21
C VAL A 84 -4.00 -17.65 -14.18
N GLU A 85 -2.75 -17.77 -14.61
CA GLU A 85 -1.58 -17.39 -13.81
C GLU A 85 -1.58 -15.88 -13.57
N SER A 86 -1.34 -15.47 -12.34
CA SER A 86 -1.17 -14.07 -12.00
C SER A 86 0.15 -13.55 -12.56
N THR A 87 0.17 -12.27 -12.91
CA THR A 87 1.40 -11.58 -13.29
C THR A 87 1.73 -10.56 -12.22
N GLU A 88 3.01 -10.40 -11.94
CA GLU A 88 3.50 -9.34 -11.07
C GLU A 88 2.95 -7.98 -11.53
N SER A 89 2.40 -7.22 -10.59
CA SER A 89 1.91 -5.88 -10.85
C SER A 89 3.09 -4.92 -10.93
N SER A 90 3.04 -3.90 -11.78
CA SER A 90 4.02 -2.79 -11.75
C SER A 90 4.07 -2.09 -10.39
N HIS A 91 2.97 -2.14 -9.62
CA HIS A 91 2.93 -1.64 -8.24
C HIS A 91 3.78 -2.46 -7.26
N MET A 92 4.29 -3.63 -7.66
CA MET A 92 5.20 -4.44 -6.85
C MET A 92 6.67 -4.04 -7.01
N GLU A 93 7.01 -3.31 -8.09
CA GLU A 93 8.34 -2.73 -8.30
C GLU A 93 8.54 -1.40 -7.57
N GLU A 94 7.49 -0.88 -6.91
CA GLU A 94 7.54 0.36 -6.14
C GLU A 94 8.32 0.14 -4.83
N ALA A 95 9.64 -0.05 -4.92
CA ALA A 95 10.57 0.05 -3.78
C ALA A 95 10.91 1.52 -3.48
N PHE A 96 10.01 2.44 -3.81
CA PHE A 96 10.26 3.87 -3.73
C PHE A 96 9.95 4.34 -2.31
N GLN A 97 10.99 4.57 -1.51
CA GLN A 97 10.83 4.94 -0.11
C GLN A 97 9.97 6.22 0.02
N SER A 98 9.02 6.21 0.95
CA SER A 98 8.24 7.41 1.27
C SER A 98 9.18 8.57 1.68
N PRO A 99 8.77 9.84 1.49
CA PRO A 99 9.56 11.00 1.94
C PRO A 99 9.99 10.91 3.40
N LYS A 100 9.11 10.39 4.26
CA LYS A 100 9.40 10.18 5.69
C LYS A 100 10.49 9.14 5.91
N LYS A 101 10.47 8.02 5.18
CA LYS A 101 11.51 6.97 5.27
C LYS A 101 12.86 7.46 4.77
N GLN A 102 12.87 8.23 3.69
CA GLN A 102 14.08 8.86 3.17
C GLN A 102 14.68 9.86 4.18
N LEU A 103 13.85 10.72 4.79
CA LEU A 103 14.27 11.62 5.87
C LEU A 103 14.86 10.85 7.06
N ASN A 104 14.19 9.79 7.51
CA ASN A 104 14.66 8.94 8.61
C ASN A 104 15.99 8.23 8.27
N SER A 105 16.27 8.02 6.98
CA SER A 105 17.54 7.50 6.48
C SER A 105 18.64 8.56 6.34
N GLY A 106 18.34 9.82 6.70
CA GLY A 106 19.28 10.93 6.70
C GLY A 106 19.36 11.72 5.39
N ILE A 107 18.44 11.48 4.45
CA ILE A 107 18.33 12.28 3.22
C ILE A 107 17.81 13.68 3.59
N SER A 108 18.43 14.72 3.02
CA SER A 108 18.01 16.10 3.24
C SER A 108 16.63 16.34 2.61
N PRO A 109 15.74 17.18 3.19
CA PRO A 109 14.39 17.39 2.66
C PRO A 109 14.34 17.79 1.17
N ASP A 110 15.28 18.60 0.71
CA ASP A 110 15.42 19.05 -0.69
C ASP A 110 16.04 18.01 -1.62
N ALA A 111 16.63 16.94 -1.07
CA ALA A 111 17.21 15.82 -1.81
C ALA A 111 16.28 14.59 -1.81
N ILE A 112 15.05 14.72 -1.31
CA ILE A 112 14.05 13.65 -1.34
C ILE A 112 13.69 13.36 -2.78
N GLU A 113 13.84 12.10 -3.18
CA GLU A 113 13.38 11.67 -4.48
C GLU A 113 11.87 11.35 -4.37
N CYS A 114 11.12 11.65 -5.42
CA CYS A 114 9.71 11.29 -5.55
C CYS A 114 9.53 10.23 -6.64
N LYS A 115 8.45 9.45 -6.56
CA LYS A 115 8.05 8.54 -7.64
C LYS A 115 7.94 9.34 -8.96
N PRO A 116 8.17 8.70 -10.13
CA PRO A 116 7.95 9.35 -11.42
C PRO A 116 6.58 10.05 -11.47
N GLU A 117 6.53 11.23 -12.09
CA GLU A 117 5.33 12.08 -12.20
C GLU A 117 4.84 12.75 -10.91
N MET A 118 5.50 12.51 -9.77
CA MET A 118 5.29 13.27 -8.55
C MET A 118 6.31 14.40 -8.40
N ILE A 119 5.88 15.47 -7.74
CA ILE A 119 6.65 16.68 -7.49
C ILE A 119 6.90 16.78 -6.00
N LEU A 120 8.15 17.05 -5.64
CA LEU A 120 8.55 17.36 -4.28
C LEU A 120 8.07 18.76 -3.90
N VAL A 121 7.29 18.84 -2.83
CA VAL A 121 6.87 20.10 -2.21
C VAL A 121 7.39 20.12 -0.79
N LEU A 122 8.09 21.20 -0.42
CA LEU A 122 8.55 21.43 0.94
C LEU A 122 7.62 22.39 1.65
N ASN A 123 7.18 22.00 2.85
CA ASN A 123 6.38 22.88 3.69
C ASN A 123 7.15 24.14 4.07
N ASN A 124 6.48 25.30 4.03
CA ASN A 124 7.12 26.59 4.27
C ASN A 124 7.55 26.80 5.74
N ASN A 125 7.00 26.05 6.69
CA ASN A 125 7.23 26.27 8.13
C ASN A 125 8.27 25.33 8.72
N ASP A 126 8.25 24.06 8.30
CA ASP A 126 9.06 22.99 8.89
C ASP A 126 9.92 22.23 7.87
N SER A 127 9.91 22.66 6.61
CA SER A 127 10.61 22.01 5.49
C SER A 127 10.24 20.54 5.31
N ARG A 128 9.10 20.09 5.86
CA ARG A 128 8.65 18.70 5.70
C ARG A 128 8.35 18.43 4.22
N PRO A 129 8.90 17.37 3.64
CA PRO A 129 8.71 17.00 2.25
C PRO A 129 7.37 16.27 2.05
N ALA A 130 6.75 16.52 0.90
CA ALA A 130 5.63 15.76 0.39
C ALA A 130 5.81 15.52 -1.11
N CYS A 131 5.62 14.28 -1.56
CA CYS A 131 5.52 13.95 -2.97
C CYS A 131 4.05 13.95 -3.37
N VAL A 132 3.68 14.81 -4.32
CA VAL A 132 2.29 14.98 -4.78
C VAL A 132 2.23 15.08 -6.29
N THR A 133 1.07 14.88 -6.89
CA THR A 133 0.87 15.14 -8.32
C THR A 133 1.00 16.63 -8.64
N GLU A 134 1.17 17.00 -9.91
CA GLU A 134 1.21 18.40 -10.38
C GLU A 134 0.02 19.23 -9.82
N THR A 135 -1.20 18.73 -9.98
CA THR A 135 -2.41 19.38 -9.44
C THR A 135 -2.37 19.51 -7.92
N GLY A 136 -1.77 18.53 -7.24
CA GLY A 136 -1.54 18.57 -5.79
C GLY A 136 -0.56 19.66 -5.39
N ALA A 137 0.55 19.80 -6.12
CA ALA A 137 1.55 20.84 -5.88
C ALA A 137 0.97 22.24 -6.08
N ASP A 138 0.25 22.48 -7.19
CA ASP A 138 -0.48 23.74 -7.44
C ASP A 138 -1.40 24.09 -6.28
N LYS A 139 -2.14 23.09 -5.78
CA LYS A 139 -3.05 23.28 -4.67
C LYS A 139 -2.31 23.64 -3.39
N LEU A 140 -1.22 22.95 -3.05
CA LEU A 140 -0.44 23.22 -1.84
C LEU A 140 0.22 24.61 -1.87
N GLU A 141 0.70 25.04 -3.03
CA GLU A 141 1.25 26.39 -3.20
C GLU A 141 0.16 27.46 -3.08
N SER A 142 -1.00 27.27 -3.71
CA SER A 142 -2.11 28.22 -3.63
C SER A 142 -2.66 28.39 -2.20
N LEU A 143 -2.53 27.34 -1.38
CA LEU A 143 -2.89 27.35 0.04
C LEU A 143 -1.77 27.90 0.93
N GLY A 144 -0.60 28.25 0.37
CA GLY A 144 0.57 28.71 1.10
C GLY A 144 1.22 27.64 2.00
N TRP A 145 0.89 26.36 1.78
CA TRP A 145 1.38 25.26 2.60
C TRP A 145 2.87 24.99 2.38
N GLY A 146 3.32 25.08 1.14
CA GLY A 146 4.70 24.79 0.74
C GLY A 146 5.03 25.32 -0.64
N MET A 147 6.24 25.03 -1.10
CA MET A 147 6.73 25.37 -2.44
C MET A 147 7.46 24.17 -3.05
N ARG A 148 7.40 24.07 -4.39
CA ARG A 148 8.18 23.07 -5.12
C ARG A 148 9.68 23.24 -4.86
N ALA A 149 10.37 22.13 -4.63
CA ALA A 149 11.82 22.07 -4.49
C ALA A 149 12.51 21.68 -5.80
#